data_AF-A0A0L0G8B8-F1
#
_entry.id   AF-A0A0L0G8B8-F1
#
_cell.length_a   1.000
_cell.length_b   1.000
_cell.length_c   1.000
_cell.angle_alpha   90.00
_cell.angle_beta   90.00
_cell.angle_gamma   90.00
#
_symmetry.space_group_name_H-M   'P 1'
#
loop_
_entity.id
_entity.type
_entity.pdbx_description
1 polymer ?
#
loop_
_entity_poly.entity_id
_entity_poly.type
_entity_poly.pdbx_seq_one_letter_code
_entity_poly.pdbx_strand_id
1 'polypeptide(L)'
;MDGLITFHIIEAELPEGCKANCRLELNGKNVSKSRASPESDKPKFNYHTSVLVEPEDKLVLQIQKKKLLGHGLVGEAVVPKLEEKEEMEGKERSTVNHVHPKHCRPLVVRYL
;
A
#
# COMPACT_ATOMS: atom_id res chain seq x y z
N MET A 1 3.74 22.29 6.55
CA MET A 1 4.44 22.22 5.26
C MET A 1 3.80 21.06 4.51
N ASP A 2 3.28 21.28 3.31
CA ASP A 2 2.62 20.22 2.54
C ASP A 2 3.68 19.35 1.86
N GLY A 3 3.62 18.04 2.06
CA GLY A 3 4.51 17.07 1.42
C GLY A 3 3.80 16.30 0.31
N LEU A 4 4.39 16.17 -0.87
CA LEU A 4 3.89 15.28 -1.92
C LEU A 4 4.60 13.92 -1.81
N ILE A 5 3.86 12.86 -1.50
CA ILE A 5 4.41 11.50 -1.50
C ILE A 5 3.98 10.79 -2.78
N THR A 6 4.94 10.22 -3.51
CA THR A 6 4.68 9.35 -4.66
C THR A 6 4.81 7.89 -4.25
N PHE A 7 3.82 7.09 -4.65
CA PHE A 7 3.77 5.66 -4.41
C PHE A 7 3.89 4.93 -5.73
N HIS A 8 4.78 3.94 -5.77
CA HIS A 8 4.87 2.98 -6.86
C HIS A 8 4.64 1.57 -6.32
N ILE A 9 3.40 1.10 -6.32
CA ILE A 9 3.04 -0.20 -5.80
C ILE A 9 3.22 -1.26 -6.89
N ILE A 10 4.26 -2.07 -6.76
CA ILE A 10 4.68 -3.04 -7.78
C ILE A 10 3.91 -4.35 -7.62
N GLU A 11 4.07 -5.02 -6.49
CA GLU A 11 3.56 -6.37 -6.23
C GLU A 11 3.26 -6.58 -4.74
N ALA A 12 2.55 -7.65 -4.42
CA ALA A 12 2.37 -8.13 -3.04
C ALA A 12 2.50 -9.66 -3.01
N GLU A 13 2.75 -10.23 -1.84
CA GLU A 13 2.64 -11.67 -1.60
C GLU A 13 1.47 -11.95 -0.66
N LEU A 14 0.54 -12.78 -1.11
CA LEU A 14 -0.73 -13.06 -0.44
C LEU A 14 -0.74 -14.51 0.09
N PRO A 15 -1.48 -14.79 1.19
CA PRO A 15 -1.56 -16.14 1.75
C PRO A 15 -2.29 -17.12 0.82
N GLU A 16 -3.19 -16.63 -0.04
CA GLU A 16 -3.93 -17.42 -1.03
C GLU A 16 -4.03 -16.65 -2.34
N GLY A 17 -4.08 -17.39 -3.45
CA GLY A 17 -4.30 -16.82 -4.78
C GLY A 17 -5.65 -16.13 -4.87
N CYS A 18 -5.66 -14.82 -5.12
CA CYS A 18 -6.91 -14.09 -5.30
C CYS A 18 -6.76 -12.88 -6.21
N LYS A 19 -7.89 -12.41 -6.77
CA LYS A 19 -7.94 -11.10 -7.43
C LYS A 19 -7.88 -10.02 -6.36
N ALA A 20 -6.84 -9.20 -6.37
CA ALA A 20 -6.64 -8.16 -5.37
C ALA A 20 -6.58 -6.78 -6.00
N ASN A 21 -6.82 -5.72 -5.23
CA ASN A 21 -6.46 -4.35 -5.60
C ASN A 21 -5.78 -3.67 -4.40
N CYS A 22 -5.08 -2.57 -4.70
CA CYS A 22 -4.47 -1.70 -3.72
C CYS A 22 -5.36 -0.48 -3.51
N ARG A 23 -5.48 -0.02 -2.27
CA ARG A 23 -6.23 1.17 -1.89
C ARG A 23 -5.39 2.00 -0.94
N LEU A 24 -5.18 3.27 -1.26
CA LEU A 24 -4.58 4.23 -0.34
C LEU A 24 -5.67 4.98 0.40
N GLU A 25 -5.48 5.08 1.72
CA GLU A 25 -6.27 5.91 2.61
C GLU A 25 -5.40 6.97 3.26
N LEU A 26 -5.91 8.20 3.31
CA LEU A 26 -5.36 9.33 4.06
C LEU A 26 -6.37 9.70 5.15
N ASN A 27 -5.97 9.61 6.41
CA ASN A 27 -6.84 9.86 7.57
C ASN A 27 -8.15 9.04 7.52
N GLY A 28 -8.07 7.80 7.03
CA GLY A 28 -9.22 6.90 6.87
C GLY A 28 -10.15 7.22 5.69
N LYS A 29 -9.78 8.19 4.84
CA LYS A 29 -10.50 8.52 3.60
C LYS A 29 -9.77 7.98 2.39
N ASN A 30 -10.53 7.48 1.42
CA ASN A 30 -9.97 6.96 0.18
C ASN A 30 -9.44 8.08 -0.69
N VAL A 31 -8.15 8.02 -0.98
CA VAL A 31 -7.50 8.98 -1.88
C VAL A 31 -7.14 8.34 -3.21
N SER A 32 -6.86 7.04 -3.24
CA SER A 32 -6.45 6.36 -4.46
C SER A 32 -6.74 4.86 -4.45
N LYS A 33 -6.93 4.26 -5.62
CA LYS A 33 -7.20 2.83 -5.77
C LYS A 33 -6.68 2.30 -7.11
N SER A 34 -6.00 1.15 -7.09
CA SER A 34 -5.52 0.48 -8.29
C SER A 34 -6.62 -0.36 -8.96
N ARG A 35 -6.36 -0.77 -10.21
CA ARG A 35 -7.17 -1.80 -10.86
C ARG A 35 -6.99 -3.15 -10.16
N ALA A 36 -7.99 -4.01 -10.28
CA ALA A 36 -7.85 -5.37 -9.77
C ALA A 36 -6.82 -6.16 -10.58
N SER A 37 -5.90 -6.83 -9.91
CA SER A 37 -4.98 -7.78 -10.50
C SER A 37 -5.71 -9.03 -11.00
N PRO A 38 -5.07 -9.80 -11.90
CA PRO A 38 -5.41 -11.21 -12.09
C PRO A 38 -5.34 -11.99 -10.76
N GLU A 39 -5.98 -13.16 -10.75
CA GLU A 39 -5.92 -14.06 -9.60
C GLU A 39 -4.51 -14.62 -9.45
N SER A 40 -3.85 -14.32 -8.34
CA SER A 40 -2.49 -14.77 -8.05
C SER A 40 -2.21 -14.68 -6.55
N ASP A 41 -1.32 -15.53 -6.07
CA ASP A 41 -0.66 -15.43 -4.77
C ASP A 41 0.41 -14.32 -4.74
N LYS A 42 0.87 -13.88 -5.93
CA LYS A 42 1.83 -12.78 -6.13
C LYS A 42 1.29 -11.75 -7.13
N PRO A 43 0.20 -11.04 -6.82
CA PRO A 43 -0.38 -10.08 -7.74
C PRO A 43 0.58 -8.93 -8.05
N LYS A 44 0.70 -8.62 -9.34
CA LYS A 44 1.40 -7.42 -9.83
C LYS A 44 0.38 -6.32 -10.10
N PHE A 45 0.61 -5.15 -9.52
CA PHE A 45 -0.25 -3.98 -9.65
C PHE A 45 0.34 -2.94 -10.59
N ASN A 46 1.67 -2.74 -10.56
CA ASN A 46 2.39 -1.70 -11.32
C ASN A 46 1.66 -0.36 -11.28
N TYR A 47 1.30 0.07 -10.07
CA TYR A 47 0.39 1.18 -9.85
C TYR A 47 1.14 2.39 -9.30
N HIS A 48 0.98 3.53 -9.97
CA HIS A 48 1.61 4.79 -9.58
C HIS A 48 0.55 5.81 -9.14
N THR A 49 0.79 6.49 -8.03
CA THR A 49 -0.07 7.58 -7.56
C THR A 49 0.72 8.53 -6.66
N SER A 50 0.33 9.80 -6.63
CA SER A 50 0.91 10.78 -5.71
C SER A 50 -0.18 11.38 -4.84
N VAL A 51 0.12 11.60 -3.56
CA VAL A 51 -0.82 12.09 -2.55
C VAL A 51 -0.15 13.23 -1.79
N LEU A 52 -0.85 14.36 -1.67
CA LEU A 52 -0.46 15.45 -0.79
C LEU A 52 -0.79 15.08 0.65
N VAL A 53 0.17 15.24 1.56
CA VAL A 53 0.04 14.89 2.96
C VAL A 53 0.54 16.03 3.85
N GLU A 54 -0.10 16.18 4.99
CA GLU A 54 0.36 17.01 6.10
C GLU A 54 1.14 16.16 7.13
N PRO A 55 2.00 16.76 7.98
CA PRO A 55 2.79 16.01 8.97
C PRO A 55 1.97 15.17 9.97
N GLU A 56 0.72 15.55 10.19
CA GLU A 56 -0.19 14.84 11.09
C GLU A 56 -0.96 13.71 10.40
N ASP A 57 -0.92 13.67 9.06
CA ASP A 57 -1.70 12.72 8.30
C ASP A 57 -1.23 11.28 8.52
N LYS A 58 -2.22 10.40 8.64
CA LYS A 58 -2.01 8.96 8.70
C LYS A 58 -2.31 8.37 7.34
N LEU A 59 -1.27 7.89 6.66
CA LEU A 59 -1.39 7.24 5.37
C LEU A 59 -1.33 5.71 5.52
N VAL A 60 -2.29 5.04 4.90
CA VAL A 60 -2.50 3.60 5.02
C VAL A 60 -2.67 2.99 3.64
N LEU A 61 -1.89 1.97 3.34
CA LEU A 61 -2.07 1.13 2.16
C LEU A 61 -2.80 -0.15 2.52
N GLN A 62 -3.91 -0.42 1.86
CA GLN A 62 -4.68 -1.65 2.00
C GLN A 62 -4.64 -2.50 0.73
N ILE A 63 -4.51 -3.80 0.90
CA ILE A 63 -4.73 -4.80 -0.15
C ILE A 63 -6.09 -5.43 0.08
N GLN A 64 -6.96 -5.36 -0.92
CA GLN A 64 -8.34 -5.86 -0.84
C GLN A 64 -8.59 -6.96 -1.86
N LYS A 65 -9.07 -8.12 -1.41
CA LYS A 65 -9.57 -9.22 -2.25
C LYS A 65 -10.90 -8.80 -2.87
N LYS A 66 -11.02 -8.93 -4.19
CA LYS A 66 -12.26 -8.71 -4.94
C LYS A 66 -13.07 -10.00 -4.91
N LYS A 67 -14.24 -9.99 -4.24
CA LYS A 67 -15.22 -11.08 -4.30
C LYS A 67 -16.45 -10.63 -5.09
N LEU A 68 -17.26 -11.60 -5.54
CA LEU A 68 -18.58 -11.36 -6.15
C LEU A 68 -19.55 -10.64 -5.20
N LEU A 69 -19.40 -10.88 -3.89
CA LEU A 69 -20.19 -10.27 -2.82
C LEU A 69 -19.27 -9.52 -1.84
N GLY A 70 -18.73 -8.38 -2.30
CA GLY A 70 -17.95 -7.44 -1.48
C GLY A 70 -16.44 -7.51 -1.62
N HIS A 71 -15.76 -6.64 -0.87
CA HIS A 71 -14.30 -6.56 -0.79
C HIS A 71 -13.84 -7.05 0.59
N GLY A 72 -12.89 -7.97 0.64
CA GLY A 72 -12.28 -8.44 1.90
C GLY A 72 -10.89 -7.85 2.08
N LEU A 73 -10.59 -7.30 3.26
CA LEU A 73 -9.24 -6.85 3.58
C LEU A 73 -8.30 -8.06 3.69
N VAL A 74 -7.18 -8.01 2.95
CA VAL A 74 -6.16 -9.07 2.94
C VAL A 74 -4.94 -8.64 3.74
N GLY A 75 -4.57 -7.37 3.63
CA GLY A 75 -3.49 -6.81 4.42
C GLY A 75 -3.52 -5.29 4.43
N GLU A 76 -2.81 -4.73 5.39
CA GLU A 76 -2.73 -3.30 5.62
C GLU A 76 -1.30 -2.94 6.06
N ALA A 77 -0.76 -1.88 5.47
CA ALA A 77 0.52 -1.28 5.85
C ALA A 77 0.30 0.19 6.16
N VAL A 78 0.71 0.61 7.37
CA VAL A 78 0.78 2.04 7.71
C VAL A 78 2.09 2.57 7.18
N VAL A 79 2.03 3.64 6.39
CA VAL A 79 3.24 4.31 5.91
C VAL A 79 3.73 5.19 7.06
N PRO A 80 4.96 4.98 7.57
CA PRO A 80 5.47 5.76 8.69
C PRO A 80 5.52 7.24 8.34
N LYS A 81 5.37 8.10 9.35
CA LYS A 81 5.46 9.55 9.18
C LYS A 81 6.83 9.90 8.61
N LEU A 82 6.84 10.79 7.61
CA LEU A 82 8.07 11.40 7.14
C LEU A 82 8.57 12.31 8.26
N GLU A 83 9.60 11.87 8.99
CA GLU A 83 10.33 12.77 9.88
C GLU A 83 11.07 13.80 9.01
N GLU A 84 11.06 15.08 9.44
CA GLU A 84 11.84 16.15 8.80
C GLU A 84 13.34 15.86 8.95
N LYS A 85 13.88 15.00 8.08
CA LYS A 85 15.29 14.82 7.69
C LYS A 85 15.38 13.51 6.93
N GLU A 86 15.04 13.53 5.65
CA GLU A 86 15.69 12.66 4.68
C GLU A 86 15.41 13.17 3.27
N GLU A 87 16.43 13.78 2.64
CA GLU A 87 16.51 13.88 1.19
C GLU A 87 16.41 12.46 0.61
N MET A 88 15.23 12.08 0.12
CA MET A 88 15.05 10.82 -0.60
C MET A 88 15.49 11.00 -2.05
N GLU A 89 16.80 11.06 -2.26
CA GLU A 89 17.43 10.96 -3.58
C GLU A 89 17.31 9.50 -4.06
N GLY A 90 16.31 9.21 -4.90
CA GLY A 90 16.31 8.12 -5.89
C GLY A 90 16.68 6.69 -5.45
N LYS A 91 16.70 6.39 -4.15
CA LYS A 91 17.05 5.07 -3.61
C LYS A 91 15.76 4.29 -3.36
N GLU A 92 15.61 3.16 -4.05
CA GLU A 92 14.57 2.15 -3.82
C GLU A 92 14.53 1.80 -2.31
N ARG A 93 13.51 2.28 -1.60
CA ARG A 93 13.26 1.92 -0.21
C ARG A 93 12.17 0.87 -0.17
N SER A 94 12.55 -0.32 0.29
CA SER A 94 11.61 -1.40 0.58
C SER A 94 11.25 -1.32 2.06
N THR A 95 10.03 -0.89 2.38
CA THR A 95 9.52 -1.01 3.75
C THR A 95 8.73 -2.29 3.85
N VAL A 96 9.25 -3.22 4.65
CA VAL A 96 8.54 -4.44 5.04
C VAL A 96 7.66 -4.08 6.23
N ASN A 97 6.41 -3.71 5.96
CA ASN A 97 5.44 -3.45 7.01
C ASN A 97 4.83 -4.77 7.47
N HIS A 98 4.96 -5.06 8.77
CA HIS A 98 4.36 -6.24 9.40
C HIS A 98 2.85 -6.04 9.49
N VAL A 99 2.10 -6.83 8.71
CA VAL A 99 0.64 -6.87 8.76
C VAL A 99 0.23 -7.78 9.91
N HIS A 100 -0.41 -7.20 10.92
CA HIS A 100 -1.24 -7.79 11.99
C HIS A 100 -0.97 -9.28 12.43
N PRO A 101 -0.76 -9.56 13.73
CA PRO A 101 -0.20 -10.82 14.29
C PRO A 101 -0.97 -12.14 14.07
N LYS A 102 -2.08 -12.18 13.33
CA LYS A 102 -2.90 -13.40 13.16
C LYS A 102 -2.64 -14.18 11.87
N HIS A 103 -2.04 -13.58 10.84
CA HIS A 103 -1.78 -14.25 9.55
C HIS A 103 -0.56 -13.65 8.85
N CYS A 104 0.65 -13.83 9.38
CA CYS A 104 1.83 -13.09 8.93
C CYS A 104 2.59 -13.80 7.78
N ARG A 105 2.31 -13.43 6.53
CA ARG A 105 3.39 -13.14 5.56
C ARG A 105 3.51 -11.62 5.46
N PRO A 106 4.72 -11.04 5.43
CA PRO A 106 4.89 -9.60 5.38
C PRO A 106 4.35 -9.01 4.08
N LEU A 107 3.66 -7.87 4.15
CA LEU A 107 3.33 -7.10 2.96
C LEU A 107 4.57 -6.29 2.58
N VAL A 108 5.28 -6.77 1.56
CA VAL A 108 6.43 -6.06 1.00
C VAL A 108 5.90 -4.98 0.07
N VAL A 109 5.94 -3.73 0.52
CA VAL A 109 5.62 -2.57 -0.32
C VAL A 109 6.94 -1.95 -0.74
N ARG A 110 7.31 -2.12 -2.02
CA ARG A 110 8.41 -1.36 -2.62
C ARG A 110 7.85 -0.01 -3.07
N TYR A 111 8.51 1.10 -2.76
CA TYR A 111 8.18 2.42 -3.28
C TYR A 111 9.47 3.19 -3.60
N LEU A 112 9.39 4.13 -4.55
CA LEU A 112 10.48 5.00 -5.00
C LEU A 112 10.26 6.41 -4.47
#